data_AF-A0A368XHB9-F1
#
_entry.id   AF-A0A368XHB9-F1
#
_cell.length_a   1.000
_cell.length_b   1.000
_cell.length_c   1.000
_cell.angle_alpha   90.00
_cell.angle_beta   90.00
_cell.angle_gamma   90.00
#
_symmetry.space_group_name_H-M   'P 1'
#
loop_
_entity.id
_entity.type
_entity.pdbx_description
1 polymer ?
#
loop_
_entity_poly.entity_id
_entity_poly.type
_entity_poly.pdbx_seq_one_letter_code
_entity_poly.pdbx_strand_id
1 'polypeptide(L)'
;MLTALVVLFVLWWVLLGRLERELQQVEQQSVAMVLTQLRSSLVIKGAEAMLSRDQNLASLEGRNPFNWLDHQWASYKGDCGENEPDSGSWCFANQQQKETGEMTRGWLIYKPKQPITIEGKRVKPEQPIAWRVTTEFADRNRNNRREQDERLTGLTLRQVPFQKTTVNRQDARR
;
A
#
# COMPACT_ATOMS: atom_id res chain seq x y z
N MET A 1 24.25 3.05 -46.69
CA MET A 1 23.65 1.88 -45.99
C MET A 1 24.15 1.78 -44.54
N LEU A 2 25.45 1.58 -44.31
CA LEU A 2 26.01 1.45 -42.94
C LEU A 2 25.76 2.68 -42.06
N THR A 3 25.97 3.88 -42.60
CA THR A 3 25.73 5.15 -41.89
C THR A 3 24.28 5.32 -41.45
N ALA A 4 23.33 5.02 -42.33
CA ALA A 4 21.90 5.07 -42.02
C ALA A 4 21.51 4.07 -40.93
N LEU A 5 22.08 2.85 -40.95
CA LEU A 5 21.85 1.84 -39.91
C LEU A 5 22.39 2.26 -38.55
N VAL A 6 23.58 2.86 -38.51
CA VAL A 6 24.17 3.39 -37.27
C VAL A 6 23.30 4.52 -36.69
N VAL A 7 22.85 5.45 -37.54
CA VAL A 7 21.97 6.54 -37.09
C VAL A 7 20.64 6.00 -36.56
N LEU A 8 20.02 5.04 -37.25
CA LEU A 8 18.78 4.41 -36.79
C LEU A 8 18.95 3.70 -35.45
N PHE A 9 20.07 2.99 -35.26
CA PHE A 9 20.36 2.30 -34.01
C PHE A 9 20.54 3.28 -32.84
N VAL A 10 21.26 4.38 -33.05
CA VAL A 10 21.45 5.41 -32.02
C VAL A 10 20.12 6.07 -31.65
N LEU A 11 19.30 6.43 -32.65
CA LEU A 11 17.98 7.02 -32.41
C LEU A 11 17.07 6.06 -31.64
N TRP A 12 17.07 4.79 -32.01
CA TRP A 12 16.30 3.75 -31.32
C TRP A 12 16.74 3.61 -29.85
N TRP A 13 18.05 3.57 -29.60
CA TRP A 13 18.60 3.46 -28.25
C TRP A 13 18.22 4.65 -27.37
N VAL A 14 18.32 5.88 -27.91
CA VAL A 14 17.93 7.11 -27.21
C VAL A 14 16.44 7.11 -26.90
N LEU A 15 15.61 6.67 -27.85
CA LEU A 15 14.17 6.59 -27.67
C LEU A 15 13.78 5.59 -26.58
N LEU A 16 14.36 4.39 -26.60
CA LEU A 16 14.12 3.37 -25.57
C LEU A 16 14.51 3.87 -24.18
N GLY A 17 15.70 4.47 -24.06
CA GLY A 17 16.19 5.00 -22.79
C GLY A 17 15.36 6.17 -22.25
N ARG A 18 14.69 6.94 -23.11
CA ARG A 18 13.72 7.97 -22.70
C ARG A 18 12.41 7.33 -22.24
N LEU A 19 11.88 6.40 -23.02
CA LEU A 19 10.62 5.72 -22.72
C LEU A 19 10.65 5.02 -21.36
N GLU A 20 11.73 4.31 -21.02
CA GLU A 20 11.87 3.64 -19.72
C GLU A 20 11.80 4.62 -18.54
N ARG A 21 12.38 5.81 -18.68
CA ARG A 21 12.34 6.85 -17.63
C ARG A 21 10.95 7.45 -17.50
N GLU A 22 10.27 7.69 -18.62
CA GLU A 22 8.90 8.18 -18.61
C GLU A 22 7.97 7.15 -17.95
N LEU A 23 8.11 5.86 -18.27
CA LEU A 23 7.33 4.80 -17.63
C LEU A 23 7.58 4.73 -16.11
N GLN A 24 8.84 4.86 -15.67
CA GLN A 24 9.20 4.93 -14.25
C GLN A 24 8.55 6.13 -13.56
N GLN A 25 8.60 7.30 -14.18
CA GLN A 25 8.03 8.53 -13.63
C GLN A 25 6.51 8.45 -13.54
N VAL A 26 5.84 7.97 -14.58
CA VAL A 26 4.39 7.80 -14.61
C VAL A 26 3.92 6.84 -13.53
N GLU A 27 4.57 5.68 -13.40
CA GLU A 27 4.20 4.72 -12.35
C GLU A 27 4.41 5.33 -10.95
N GLN A 28 5.57 5.94 -10.70
CA GLN A 28 5.85 6.58 -9.42
C GLN A 28 4.84 7.69 -9.07
N GLN A 29 4.48 8.53 -10.04
CA GLN A 29 3.47 9.57 -9.84
C GLN A 29 2.08 8.98 -9.59
N SER A 30 1.69 7.94 -10.33
CA SER A 30 0.40 7.27 -10.13
C SER A 30 0.26 6.69 -8.72
N VAL A 31 1.31 6.03 -8.23
CA VAL A 31 1.36 5.44 -6.88
C VAL A 31 1.33 6.53 -5.82
N ALA A 32 2.10 7.61 -6.01
CA ALA A 32 2.12 8.74 -5.09
C ALA A 32 0.75 9.44 -5.00
N MET A 33 0.02 9.55 -6.12
CA MET A 33 -1.31 10.11 -6.15
C MET A 33 -2.31 9.24 -5.39
N VAL A 34 -2.29 7.91 -5.63
CA VAL A 34 -3.13 6.95 -4.88
C VAL A 34 -2.86 7.04 -3.39
N LEU A 35 -1.58 7.00 -2.97
CA LEU A 35 -1.20 7.08 -1.55
C LEU A 35 -1.62 8.40 -0.91
N THR A 36 -1.48 9.53 -1.62
CA THR A 36 -1.95 10.83 -1.15
C THR A 36 -3.46 10.83 -0.95
N GLN A 37 -4.22 10.31 -1.92
CA GLN A 37 -5.67 10.23 -1.83
C GLN A 37 -6.12 9.35 -0.66
N LEU A 38 -5.47 8.20 -0.45
CA LEU A 38 -5.75 7.31 0.68
C LEU A 38 -5.43 7.98 2.02
N ARG A 39 -4.31 8.70 2.13
CA ARG A 39 -3.97 9.43 3.37
C ARG A 39 -4.99 10.52 3.68
N SER A 40 -5.44 11.26 2.68
CA SER A 40 -6.49 12.27 2.84
C SER A 40 -7.81 11.65 3.30
N SER A 41 -8.22 10.52 2.70
CA SER A 41 -9.45 9.85 3.12
C SER A 41 -9.38 9.28 4.54
N LEU A 42 -8.20 8.82 4.97
CA LEU A 42 -7.96 8.39 6.35
C LEU A 42 -8.12 9.51 7.37
N VAL A 43 -7.65 10.71 7.05
CA VAL A 43 -7.83 11.88 7.94
C VAL A 43 -9.31 12.21 8.09
N ILE A 44 -10.06 12.22 6.98
CA ILE A 44 -11.51 12.48 6.99
C ILE A 44 -12.24 11.39 7.78
N LYS A 45 -11.99 10.12 7.48
CA LYS A 45 -12.63 8.99 8.19
C LYS A 45 -12.23 8.90 9.66
N GLY A 46 -10.99 9.26 9.98
CA GLY A 46 -10.53 9.38 11.35
C GLY A 46 -11.31 10.44 12.12
N ALA A 47 -11.48 11.63 11.54
CA ALA A 47 -12.28 12.70 12.15
C ALA A 47 -13.76 12.31 12.31
N GLU A 48 -14.37 11.68 11.29
CA GLU A 48 -15.74 11.16 11.35
C GLU A 48 -15.91 10.14 12.50
N ALA A 49 -14.96 9.22 12.66
CA ALA A 49 -14.97 8.21 13.72
C ALA A 49 -14.80 8.85 15.11
N MET A 50 -14.03 9.94 15.24
CA MET A 50 -13.88 10.66 16.51
C MET A 50 -15.13 11.43 16.92
N LEU A 51 -15.96 11.84 15.96
CA LEU A 51 -17.21 12.57 16.20
C LEU A 51 -18.42 11.65 16.35
N SER A 52 -18.35 10.44 15.78
CA SER A 52 -19.43 9.45 15.83
C SER A 52 -19.48 8.72 17.17
N ARG A 53 -20.68 8.39 17.66
CA ARG A 53 -20.85 7.56 18.88
C ARG A 53 -20.69 6.06 18.63
N ASP A 54 -20.93 5.62 17.40
CA ASP A 54 -21.01 4.19 17.06
C ASP A 54 -19.71 3.64 16.45
N GLN A 55 -18.74 4.51 16.14
CA GLN A 55 -17.47 4.11 15.54
C GLN A 55 -16.31 4.52 16.45
N ASN A 56 -15.27 3.69 16.46
CA ASN A 56 -14.03 3.95 17.19
C ASN A 56 -12.87 3.82 16.20
N LEU A 57 -11.86 4.69 16.30
CA LEU A 57 -10.62 4.62 15.53
C LEU A 57 -9.98 3.22 15.59
N ALA A 58 -10.02 2.57 16.75
CA ALA A 58 -9.48 1.23 16.92
C ALA A 58 -10.21 0.17 16.05
N SER A 59 -11.50 0.34 15.76
CA SER A 59 -12.25 -0.62 14.93
C SER A 59 -12.02 -0.43 13.43
N LEU A 60 -11.41 0.70 13.04
CA LEU A 60 -11.02 1.01 11.66
C LEU A 60 -9.57 0.60 11.34
N GLU A 61 -8.79 0.25 12.36
CA GLU A 61 -7.45 -0.27 12.17
C GLU A 61 -7.46 -1.53 11.30
N GLY A 62 -6.52 -1.61 10.36
CA GLY A 62 -6.41 -2.76 9.45
C GLY A 62 -7.55 -2.91 8.44
N ARG A 63 -8.50 -1.97 8.37
CA ARG A 63 -9.53 -1.97 7.32
C ARG A 63 -8.98 -1.49 5.99
N ASN A 64 -9.74 -1.82 4.94
CA ASN A 64 -9.39 -1.45 3.57
C ASN A 64 -9.65 0.05 3.31
N PRO A 65 -8.61 0.86 3.07
CA PRO A 65 -8.78 2.29 2.87
C PRO A 65 -9.42 2.65 1.51
N PHE A 66 -9.43 1.73 0.53
CA PHE A 66 -10.14 1.94 -0.73
C PHE A 66 -11.66 1.98 -0.56
N ASN A 67 -12.20 1.39 0.51
CA ASN A 67 -13.64 1.44 0.80
C ASN A 67 -14.11 2.85 1.22
N TRP A 68 -13.18 3.75 1.48
CA TRP A 68 -13.46 5.14 1.89
C TRP A 68 -13.18 6.14 0.78
N LEU A 69 -12.83 5.66 -0.42
CA LEU A 69 -12.66 6.50 -1.59
C LEU A 69 -13.92 6.42 -2.45
N ASP A 70 -14.42 7.59 -2.88
CA ASP A 70 -15.49 7.66 -3.88
C ASP A 70 -14.98 7.30 -5.28
N HIS A 71 -13.68 7.48 -5.52
CA HIS A 71 -13.06 7.22 -6.82
C HIS A 71 -12.55 5.77 -6.92
N GLN A 72 -12.99 5.06 -7.96
CA GLN A 72 -12.54 3.71 -8.25
C GLN A 72 -11.30 3.75 -9.15
N TRP A 73 -10.16 3.33 -8.60
CA TRP A 73 -8.90 3.25 -9.32
C TRP A 73 -8.83 1.99 -10.17
N ALA A 74 -8.58 2.10 -11.47
CA ALA A 74 -8.46 0.95 -12.38
C ALA A 74 -7.33 -0.03 -12.01
N SER A 75 -6.31 0.47 -11.32
CA SER A 75 -5.19 -0.31 -10.78
C SER A 75 -5.57 -1.10 -9.53
N TYR A 76 -6.70 -0.85 -8.88
CA TYR A 76 -7.15 -1.58 -7.71
C TYR A 76 -8.02 -2.78 -8.09
N LYS A 77 -7.61 -3.98 -7.69
CA LYS A 77 -8.24 -5.26 -8.08
C LYS A 77 -9.18 -5.85 -7.03
N GLY A 78 -9.34 -5.20 -5.88
CA GLY A 78 -10.10 -5.77 -4.77
C GLY A 78 -9.21 -6.60 -3.84
N ASP A 79 -9.74 -7.73 -3.37
CA ASP A 79 -8.99 -8.63 -2.50
C ASP A 79 -7.87 -9.36 -3.26
N CYS A 80 -6.72 -9.59 -2.60
CA CYS A 80 -5.57 -10.27 -3.22
C CYS A 80 -5.83 -11.75 -3.57
N GLY A 81 -6.85 -12.37 -2.97
CA GLY A 81 -7.09 -13.82 -3.09
C GLY A 81 -5.93 -14.63 -2.49
N GLU A 82 -5.60 -15.78 -3.11
CA GLU A 82 -4.48 -16.64 -2.71
C GLU A 82 -3.12 -16.21 -3.29
N ASN A 83 -3.11 -15.23 -4.20
CA ASN A 83 -1.91 -14.81 -4.94
C ASN A 83 -1.48 -13.38 -4.59
N GLU A 84 -0.24 -13.04 -4.94
CA GLU A 84 0.23 -11.65 -4.94
C GLU A 84 -0.46 -10.85 -6.05
N PRO A 85 -0.59 -9.52 -5.92
CA PRO A 85 -1.19 -8.70 -6.96
C PRO A 85 -0.41 -8.79 -8.27
N ASP A 86 -1.13 -8.62 -9.38
CA ASP A 86 -0.52 -8.40 -10.68
C ASP A 86 0.39 -7.17 -10.65
N SER A 87 1.42 -7.19 -11.48
CA SER A 87 2.34 -6.05 -11.61
C SER A 87 1.59 -4.79 -12.03
N GLY A 88 1.90 -3.68 -11.37
CA GLY A 88 1.27 -2.36 -11.46
C GLY A 88 -0.12 -2.30 -10.84
N SER A 89 -0.53 -3.30 -10.05
CA SER A 89 -1.85 -3.35 -9.44
C SER A 89 -1.79 -3.33 -7.92
N TRP A 90 -2.90 -2.87 -7.33
CA TRP A 90 -3.16 -2.85 -5.90
C TRP A 90 -4.16 -3.95 -5.55
N CYS A 91 -3.96 -4.59 -4.41
CA CYS A 91 -4.96 -5.48 -3.83
C CYS A 91 -4.94 -5.39 -2.30
N PHE A 92 -6.03 -5.82 -1.67
CA PHE A 92 -6.16 -5.85 -0.22
C PHE A 92 -6.10 -7.30 0.29
N ALA A 93 -5.13 -7.61 1.15
CA ALA A 93 -5.02 -8.91 1.80
C ALA A 93 -5.66 -8.83 3.18
N ASN A 94 -6.77 -9.53 3.37
CA ASN A 94 -7.45 -9.62 4.65
C ASN A 94 -7.01 -10.89 5.39
N GLN A 95 -6.36 -10.77 6.54
CA GLN A 95 -6.17 -11.91 7.45
C GLN A 95 -7.32 -11.94 8.46
N GLN A 96 -8.37 -12.66 8.11
CA GLN A 96 -9.35 -13.12 9.09
C GLN A 96 -8.73 -14.22 9.94
N GLN A 97 -8.37 -13.92 11.18
CA GLN A 97 -8.09 -14.95 12.18
C GLN A 97 -9.44 -15.57 12.60
N LYS A 98 -9.83 -16.67 11.95
CA LYS A 98 -11.16 -17.29 12.04
C LYS A 98 -11.55 -17.90 13.40
N GLU A 99 -10.74 -17.81 14.45
CA GLU A 99 -10.96 -18.58 15.68
C GLU A 99 -11.23 -17.76 16.96
N THR A 100 -10.94 -16.46 17.02
CA THR A 100 -11.02 -15.72 18.31
C THR A 100 -11.77 -14.38 18.27
N GLY A 101 -12.38 -13.98 17.15
CA GLY A 101 -13.22 -12.78 17.10
C GLY A 101 -12.48 -11.45 17.25
N GLU A 102 -11.14 -11.43 17.22
CA GLU A 102 -10.33 -10.22 17.38
C GLU A 102 -9.73 -9.70 16.07
N MET A 103 -9.84 -8.36 15.92
CA MET A 103 -9.26 -7.44 14.94
C MET A 103 -8.85 -8.01 13.56
N THR A 104 -9.63 -7.65 12.55
CA THR A 104 -9.30 -7.81 11.14
C THR A 104 -8.01 -7.04 10.81
N ARG A 105 -6.87 -7.74 10.73
CA ARG A 105 -5.61 -7.14 10.28
C ARG A 105 -5.50 -7.33 8.77
N GLY A 106 -5.71 -6.25 8.03
CA GLY A 106 -5.55 -6.23 6.59
C GLY A 106 -4.33 -5.43 6.14
N TRP A 107 -3.78 -5.81 4.99
CA TRP A 107 -2.69 -5.12 4.32
C TRP A 107 -3.12 -4.69 2.94
N LEU A 108 -2.81 -3.44 2.60
CA LEU A 108 -2.86 -2.98 1.23
C LEU A 108 -1.52 -3.31 0.57
N ILE A 109 -1.55 -4.03 -0.55
CA ILE A 109 -0.36 -4.49 -1.25
C ILE A 109 -0.32 -3.88 -2.64
N TYR A 110 0.85 -3.38 -3.05
CA TYR A 110 1.14 -2.94 -4.40
C TYR A 110 2.37 -3.66 -4.94
N LYS A 111 2.34 -4.06 -6.21
CA LYS A 111 3.48 -4.64 -6.90
C LYS A 111 3.91 -3.74 -8.06
N PRO A 112 5.09 -3.11 -8.04
CA PRO A 112 5.52 -2.19 -9.09
C PRO A 112 6.01 -2.93 -10.36
N LYS A 113 5.78 -2.36 -11.54
CA LYS A 113 6.34 -2.82 -12.82
C LYS A 113 7.75 -2.28 -13.08
N GLN A 114 8.01 -1.08 -12.60
CA GLN A 114 9.25 -0.33 -12.79
C GLN A 114 9.93 -0.06 -11.44
N PRO A 115 11.23 0.25 -11.41
CA PRO A 115 11.85 0.69 -10.17
C PRO A 115 11.27 2.04 -9.75
N ILE A 116 10.62 2.09 -8.59
CA ILE A 116 10.00 3.30 -8.05
C ILE A 116 10.64 3.69 -6.71
N THR A 117 10.50 4.96 -6.34
CA THR A 117 10.93 5.45 -5.01
C THR A 117 9.72 5.72 -4.13
N ILE A 118 9.66 5.08 -2.98
CA ILE A 118 8.61 5.25 -1.96
C ILE A 118 9.27 5.64 -0.65
N GLU A 119 8.86 6.77 -0.07
CA GLU A 119 9.37 7.27 1.23
C GLU A 119 10.91 7.34 1.28
N GLY A 120 11.54 7.77 0.17
CA GLY A 120 12.99 7.88 0.04
C GLY A 120 13.72 6.54 -0.20
N LYS A 121 13.01 5.41 -0.23
CA LYS A 121 13.58 4.08 -0.50
C LYS A 121 13.24 3.63 -1.92
N ARG A 122 14.27 3.20 -2.65
CA ARG A 122 14.09 2.62 -3.98
C ARG A 122 13.62 1.17 -3.86
N VAL A 123 12.52 0.86 -4.52
CA VAL A 123 11.94 -0.48 -4.61
C VAL A 123 12.21 -1.06 -5.98
N LYS A 124 12.54 -2.35 -6.03
CA LYS A 124 12.81 -3.05 -7.30
C LYS A 124 11.49 -3.36 -8.03
N PRO A 125 11.53 -3.50 -9.36
CA PRO A 125 10.41 -4.11 -10.11
C PRO A 125 9.98 -5.43 -9.47
N GLU A 126 8.70 -5.72 -9.56
CA GLU A 126 8.07 -6.95 -9.08
C GLU A 126 8.15 -7.18 -7.56
N GLN A 127 8.80 -6.30 -6.79
CA GLN A 127 8.92 -6.43 -5.34
C GLN A 127 7.67 -5.87 -4.65
N PRO A 128 6.83 -6.70 -4.00
CA PRO A 128 5.62 -6.20 -3.36
C PRO A 128 5.94 -5.28 -2.18
N ILE A 129 5.11 -4.25 -2.02
CA ILE A 129 5.15 -3.29 -0.94
C ILE A 129 3.82 -3.36 -0.22
N ALA A 130 3.85 -3.35 1.11
CA ALA A 130 2.64 -3.39 1.93
C ALA A 130 2.49 -2.16 2.82
N TRP A 131 1.24 -1.73 2.98
CA TRP A 131 0.83 -0.72 3.93
C TRP A 131 -0.29 -1.24 4.80
N ARG A 132 -0.42 -0.64 5.97
CA ARG A 132 -1.52 -0.92 6.89
C ARG A 132 -2.09 0.38 7.42
N VAL A 133 -3.41 0.43 7.54
CA VAL A 133 -4.10 1.48 8.28
C VAL A 133 -3.84 1.24 9.76
N THR A 134 -3.17 2.19 10.42
CA THR A 134 -2.87 2.16 11.84
C THR A 134 -3.46 3.39 12.52
N THR A 135 -3.75 3.27 13.80
CA THR A 135 -4.19 4.41 14.62
C THR A 135 -3.01 5.31 14.99
N GLU A 136 -3.23 6.62 14.98
CA GLU A 136 -2.32 7.60 15.57
C GLU A 136 -2.72 7.87 17.02
N PHE A 137 -1.73 8.20 17.85
CA PHE A 137 -1.92 8.43 19.27
C PHE A 137 -1.13 9.66 19.72
N ALA A 138 -1.62 10.32 20.76
CA ALA A 138 -0.94 11.45 21.38
C ALA A 138 0.25 10.97 22.22
N ASP A 139 1.40 10.77 21.57
CA ASP A 139 2.65 10.34 22.20
C ASP A 139 3.25 11.48 23.05
N ARG A 140 2.91 11.48 24.34
CA ARG A 140 3.34 12.54 25.27
C ARG A 140 4.80 12.38 25.69
N ASN A 141 5.30 11.15 25.70
CA ASN A 141 6.65 10.83 26.18
C ASN A 141 7.66 10.57 25.04
N ARG A 142 7.22 10.70 23.79
CA ARG A 142 7.99 10.55 22.53
C ARG A 142 8.63 9.17 22.37
N ASN A 143 8.05 8.13 22.95
CA ASN A 143 8.61 6.78 22.89
C ASN A 143 8.15 5.98 21.65
N ASN A 144 7.27 6.56 20.82
CA ASN A 144 6.66 5.94 19.64
C ASN A 144 5.97 4.59 19.89
N ARG A 145 5.57 4.33 21.14
CA ARG A 145 4.85 3.12 21.55
C ARG A 145 3.52 3.53 22.12
N ARG A 146 2.45 2.91 21.61
CA ARG A 146 1.11 3.11 22.13
C ARG A 146 1.02 2.58 23.56
N GLU A 147 0.79 3.47 24.51
CA GLU A 147 0.42 3.11 25.89
C GLU A 147 -1.12 2.99 26.01
N GLN A 148 -1.61 2.20 26.98
CA GLN A 148 -3.05 1.88 27.09
C GLN A 148 -3.93 3.11 27.38
N ASP A 149 -3.36 4.13 28.02
CA ASP A 149 -4.00 5.37 28.43
C ASP A 149 -3.88 6.50 27.39
N GLU A 150 -3.10 6.28 26.33
CA GLU A 150 -2.93 7.28 25.28
C GLU A 150 -4.15 7.40 24.38
N ARG A 151 -4.62 8.63 24.24
CA ARG A 151 -5.77 8.95 23.39
C ARG A 151 -5.40 8.77 21.92
N LEU A 152 -6.23 8.02 21.21
CA LEU A 152 -6.17 7.92 19.75
C LEU A 152 -6.56 9.27 19.12
N THR A 153 -5.75 9.74 18.19
CA THR A 153 -5.87 11.06 17.56
C THR A 153 -6.23 11.01 16.08
N GLY A 154 -6.16 9.83 15.44
CA GLY A 154 -6.50 9.70 14.03
C GLY A 154 -6.16 8.34 13.43
N LEU A 155 -6.18 8.28 12.10
CA LEU A 155 -5.78 7.13 11.29
C LEU A 155 -4.68 7.55 10.33
N THR A 156 -3.74 6.64 10.08
CA THR A 156 -2.62 6.87 9.16
C THR A 156 -2.28 5.60 8.38
N LEU A 157 -1.73 5.78 7.18
CA LEU A 157 -1.28 4.68 6.33
C LEU A 157 0.23 4.51 6.49
N ARG A 158 0.65 3.45 7.19
CA ARG A 158 2.08 3.16 7.41
C ARG A 158 2.56 2.02 6.53
N GLN A 159 3.72 2.19 5.91
CA GLN A 159 4.41 1.10 5.25
C GLN A 159 4.83 0.06 6.30
N VAL A 160 4.60 -1.22 6.00
CA VAL A 160 5.02 -2.33 6.86
C VAL A 160 5.97 -3.24 6.09
N PRO A 161 6.89 -3.95 6.78
CA PRO A 161 7.69 -4.98 6.13
C PRO A 161 6.77 -6.01 5.48
N PHE A 162 6.94 -6.23 4.18
CA PHE A 162 6.28 -7.32 3.49
C PHE A 162 7.01 -8.62 3.85
N GLN A 163 6.52 -9.32 4.88
CA GLN A 163 6.84 -10.71 5.11
C GLN A 163 5.70 -11.51 4.51
N LYS A 164 6.01 -12.36 3.53
CA LYS A 164 5.07 -13.34 3.00
C LYS A 164 4.71 -14.24 4.18
N THR A 165 3.59 -13.98 4.86
CA THR A 165 3.08 -14.87 5.90
C THR A 165 2.64 -16.13 5.18
N THR A 166 3.60 -17.01 4.87
CA THR A 166 3.32 -18.41 4.59
C THR A 166 2.64 -18.92 5.84
N VAL A 167 1.31 -18.94 5.83
CA VAL A 167 0.53 -19.73 6.77
C VAL A 167 0.99 -21.15 6.53
N ASN A 168 1.91 -21.61 7.37
CA ASN A 168 2.38 -22.97 7.36
C ASN A 168 1.21 -23.83 7.83
N ARG A 169 0.40 -24.29 6.87
CA ARG A 169 -0.78 -25.13 7.11
C ARG A 169 -0.42 -26.56 7.50
N GLN A 170 0.86 -26.84 7.83
CA GLN A 170 1.36 -28.19 8.10
C GLN A 170 1.26 -28.61 9.57
N ASP A 171 0.94 -27.72 10.52
CA ASP A 171 0.80 -28.09 11.94
C ASP A 171 -0.65 -28.40 12.38
N ALA A 172 -1.51 -28.83 11.44
CA ALA A 172 -2.88 -29.29 11.73
C ALA A 172 -3.09 -30.78 11.38
N ARG A 173 -2.05 -31.60 11.52
CA ARG A 173 -2.17 -33.07 11.59
C ARG A 173 -1.24 -33.62 12.67
N ARG A 174 -1.72 -33.62 13.91
CA ARG A 174 -1.31 -34.60 14.91
C ARG A 174 -2.55 -35.14 15.61
#